data_AF-A0A3A8QUI8-F1
#
_entry.id   AF-A0A3A8QUI8-F1
#
_cell.length_a   1.000
_cell.length_b   1.000
_cell.length_c   1.000
_cell.angle_alpha   90.00
_cell.angle_beta   90.00
_cell.angle_gamma   90.00
#
_symmetry.space_group_name_H-M   'P 1'
#
loop_
_entity.id
_entity.type
_entity.pdbx_description
1 polymer ?
#
loop_
_entity_poly.entity_id
_entity_poly.type
_entity_poly.pdbx_seq_one_letter_code
_entity_poly.pdbx_strand_id
1 'polypeptide(L)'
;MRGRRMYVIGGLLGALAAPPAALAWPVDQALTLEPGKETFQKLAAVDWAESDAPGVVTAEALSQSGELLLTPHATGIARVLLYAEGRFAVWRVMVGPIESQDSGAQLAAAKKACPDLKATEGAERSLSVTVNDTACRLALRTYFKTHAYLAKELEVTFAVPQLQAQLEDFTAGMPPGLTVRYSGAGLVLSGKTDPEGHRKALWELFNRSVGRVPLEDRTEVEAPPKQVDPAAQEALDATVSDVVPDAGVPDAGAPVKRKAGAKKPR
;
A
#
# COMPACT_ATOMS: atom_id res chain seq x y z
N MET A 1 62.28 7.82 -5.34
CA MET A 1 61.44 8.47 -6.37
C MET A 1 60.28 7.54 -6.70
N ARG A 2 59.04 8.09 -6.71
CA ARG A 2 57.81 7.71 -7.44
C ARG A 2 57.58 6.20 -7.70
N GLY A 3 56.46 5.61 -7.27
CA GLY A 3 55.14 6.03 -7.73
C GLY A 3 53.98 5.50 -6.88
N ARG A 4 53.02 6.41 -6.65
CA ARG A 4 51.68 6.15 -6.11
C ARG A 4 50.92 5.24 -7.08
N ARG A 5 50.36 4.14 -6.58
CA ARG A 5 49.26 3.45 -7.27
C ARG A 5 47.95 4.15 -6.90
N MET A 6 47.39 4.84 -7.88
CA MET A 6 46.01 5.35 -7.84
C MET A 6 45.06 4.15 -7.85
N TYR A 7 44.22 4.03 -6.83
CA TYR A 7 43.01 3.24 -6.92
C TYR A 7 41.96 4.11 -7.63
N VAL A 8 41.69 3.79 -8.89
CA VAL A 8 40.50 4.28 -9.59
C VAL A 8 39.34 3.42 -9.10
N ILE A 9 38.51 3.98 -8.21
CA ILE A 9 37.18 3.43 -7.90
C ILE A 9 36.32 3.74 -9.12
N GLY A 10 36.27 2.81 -10.06
CA GLY A 10 35.43 2.86 -11.24
C GLY A 10 34.46 1.70 -11.24
N GLY A 11 33.16 2.01 -11.28
CA GLY A 11 32.15 1.12 -11.85
C GLY A 11 31.26 0.39 -10.84
N LEU A 12 30.03 0.90 -10.69
CA LEU A 12 28.80 0.10 -10.76
C LEU A 12 27.59 1.03 -10.91
N LEU A 13 27.53 1.70 -12.08
CA LEU A 13 26.34 2.32 -12.62
C LEU A 13 25.89 1.42 -13.78
N GLY A 14 24.90 0.55 -13.52
CA GLY A 14 24.43 -0.37 -14.54
C GLY A 14 23.67 -1.58 -14.01
N ALA A 15 22.60 -1.36 -13.24
CA ALA A 15 21.64 -2.40 -12.92
C ALA A 15 20.26 -1.81 -12.58
N LEU A 16 19.60 -1.14 -13.54
CA LEU A 16 18.17 -0.79 -13.41
C LEU A 16 17.51 -0.81 -14.78
N ALA A 17 17.19 -2.01 -15.26
CA ALA A 17 16.21 -2.25 -16.32
C ALA A 17 15.43 -3.56 -16.07
N ALA A 18 15.15 -3.87 -14.80
CA ALA A 18 14.18 -4.89 -14.44
C ALA A 18 12.87 -4.19 -14.09
N PRO A 19 11.70 -4.70 -14.53
CA PRO A 19 10.42 -4.19 -14.07
C PRO A 19 10.36 -4.31 -12.54
N PRO A 20 10.12 -3.21 -11.81
CA PRO A 20 9.97 -3.27 -10.36
C PRO A 20 8.66 -3.98 -10.03
N ALA A 21 8.77 -5.25 -9.70
CA ALA A 21 7.70 -6.01 -9.09
C ALA A 21 7.38 -5.40 -7.72
N ALA A 22 6.10 -5.11 -7.44
CA ALA A 22 5.67 -4.98 -6.06
C ALA A 22 5.93 -6.32 -5.34
N LEU A 23 6.12 -6.27 -4.03
CA LEU A 23 6.62 -7.39 -3.27
C LEU A 23 5.69 -7.62 -2.08
N ALA A 24 5.51 -8.89 -1.73
CA ALA A 24 4.67 -9.32 -0.64
C ALA A 24 5.48 -10.30 0.23
N TRP A 25 5.00 -10.65 1.44
CA TRP A 25 5.77 -11.33 2.51
C TRP A 25 6.80 -12.32 1.97
N PRO A 26 8.08 -12.22 2.37
CA PRO A 26 8.66 -11.34 3.40
C PRO A 26 8.71 -9.84 3.08
N VAL A 27 9.11 -9.03 4.06
CA VAL A 27 9.37 -7.59 3.87
C VAL A 27 10.51 -7.34 2.88
N ASP A 28 10.51 -6.16 2.26
CA ASP A 28 11.43 -5.83 1.16
C ASP A 28 12.80 -5.39 1.63
N GLN A 29 12.78 -4.64 2.72
CA GLN A 29 13.95 -4.03 3.32
C GLN A 29 13.81 -4.08 4.83
N ALA A 30 14.95 -4.17 5.50
CA ALA A 30 15.04 -4.01 6.94
C ALA A 30 15.94 -2.81 7.25
N LEU A 31 15.49 -1.97 8.18
CA LEU A 31 16.23 -0.83 8.71
C LEU A 31 16.34 -0.98 10.23
N THR A 32 17.47 -0.55 10.78
CA THR A 32 17.67 -0.42 12.22
C THR A 32 17.88 1.05 12.53
N LEU A 33 17.06 1.60 13.42
CA LEU A 33 17.08 3.01 13.80
C LEU A 33 17.32 3.15 15.31
N GLU A 34 17.89 4.29 15.68
CA GLU A 34 18.05 4.69 17.08
C GLU A 34 16.76 5.38 17.55
N PRO A 35 16.25 5.07 18.77
CA PRO A 35 15.10 5.79 19.32
C PRO A 35 15.33 7.30 19.38
N GLY A 36 14.30 8.09 19.05
CA GLY A 36 14.31 9.55 19.13
C GLY A 36 15.12 10.26 18.04
N LYS A 37 15.71 9.53 17.08
CA LYS A 37 16.51 10.09 16.00
C LYS A 37 15.81 9.97 14.66
N GLU A 38 15.27 11.10 14.19
CA GLU A 38 14.68 11.20 12.87
C GLU A 38 15.67 10.80 11.78
N THR A 39 15.15 10.09 10.78
CA THR A 39 15.94 9.62 9.64
C THR A 39 15.18 9.89 8.36
N PHE A 40 15.86 10.51 7.40
CA PHE A 40 15.35 10.71 6.05
C PHE A 40 15.87 9.61 5.14
N GLN A 41 14.97 8.98 4.40
CA GLN A 41 15.29 7.98 3.38
C GLN A 41 14.90 8.55 2.02
N LYS A 42 15.89 8.72 1.15
CA LYS A 42 15.65 9.22 -0.19
C LYS A 42 15.05 8.12 -1.06
N LEU A 43 13.89 8.38 -1.64
CA LEU A 43 13.18 7.46 -2.51
C LEU A 43 13.10 8.04 -3.93
N ALA A 44 12.91 7.16 -4.92
CA ALA A 44 12.67 7.61 -6.29
C ALA A 44 11.30 8.28 -6.43
N ALA A 45 10.29 7.73 -5.74
CA ALA A 45 8.95 8.26 -5.60
C ALA A 45 8.32 7.69 -4.32
N VAL A 46 7.49 8.47 -3.65
CA VAL A 46 6.63 8.04 -2.54
C VAL A 46 5.41 8.96 -2.46
N ASP A 47 4.22 8.37 -2.62
CA ASP A 47 2.95 9.09 -2.58
C ASP A 47 2.46 9.19 -1.13
N TRP A 48 2.50 8.08 -0.40
CA TRP A 48 2.18 8.01 1.02
C TRP A 48 2.88 6.83 1.69
N ALA A 49 2.95 6.89 3.03
CA ALA A 49 3.48 5.83 3.87
C ALA A 49 2.58 5.63 5.09
N GLU A 50 2.52 4.40 5.62
CA GLU A 50 1.77 4.06 6.83
C GLU A 50 2.55 3.05 7.68
N SER A 51 2.62 3.29 8.99
CA SER A 51 3.20 2.36 9.96
C SER A 51 2.10 1.53 10.62
N ASP A 52 2.30 0.23 10.74
CA ASP A 52 1.40 -0.66 11.51
C ASP A 52 1.57 -0.52 13.03
N ALA A 53 2.63 0.17 13.47
CA ALA A 53 2.95 0.41 14.86
C ALA A 53 3.45 1.86 15.05
N PRO A 54 2.56 2.87 14.94
CA PRO A 54 2.94 4.29 15.03
C PRO A 54 3.55 4.67 16.39
N GLY A 55 3.26 3.92 17.46
CA GLY A 55 3.92 4.10 18.77
C GLY A 55 5.38 3.64 18.80
N VAL A 56 5.83 2.84 17.83
CA VAL A 56 7.24 2.43 17.65
C VAL A 56 7.93 3.37 16.66
N VAL A 57 7.33 3.61 15.51
CA VAL A 57 7.85 4.51 14.48
C VAL A 57 6.70 5.08 13.65
N THR A 58 6.73 6.38 13.38
CA THR A 58 5.86 7.01 12.37
C THR A 58 6.62 7.17 11.06
N ALA A 59 5.89 7.14 9.95
CA ALA A 59 6.42 7.27 8.61
C ALA A 59 5.62 8.32 7.84
N GLU A 60 6.30 9.30 7.26
CA GLU A 60 5.69 10.38 6.50
C GLU A 60 6.35 10.52 5.13
N ALA A 61 5.52 10.55 4.09
CA ALA A 61 5.97 10.77 2.72
C ALA A 61 6.06 12.27 2.44
N LEU A 62 7.26 12.76 2.18
CA LEU A 62 7.53 14.13 1.78
C LEU A 62 7.55 14.19 0.25
N SER A 63 6.35 14.18 -0.35
CA SER A 63 6.15 14.08 -1.81
C SER A 63 6.86 15.18 -2.61
N GLN A 64 7.07 16.36 -2.03
CA GLN A 64 7.79 17.47 -2.68
C GLN A 64 9.30 17.22 -2.82
N SER A 65 9.93 16.49 -1.89
CA SER A 65 11.36 16.18 -1.93
C SER A 65 11.66 14.74 -2.35
N GLY A 66 10.64 13.88 -2.44
CA GLY A 66 10.81 12.45 -2.73
C GLY A 66 11.46 11.71 -1.56
N GLU A 67 11.24 12.18 -0.34
CA GLU A 67 11.86 11.61 0.86
C GLU A 67 10.81 10.96 1.76
N LEU A 68 11.23 9.94 2.48
CA LEU A 68 10.49 9.34 3.57
C LEU A 68 11.12 9.77 4.88
N LEU A 69 10.35 10.45 5.72
CA LEU A 69 10.73 10.74 7.10
C LEU A 69 10.29 9.58 7.99
N LEU A 70 11.25 8.98 8.70
CA LEU A 70 11.02 7.99 9.74
C LEU A 70 11.33 8.63 11.09
N THR A 71 10.33 8.66 11.98
CA THR A 71 10.48 9.17 13.35
C THR A 71 10.33 8.01 14.34
N PRO A 72 11.45 7.46 14.84
CA PRO A 72 11.43 6.37 15.80
C PRO A 72 11.12 6.87 17.21
N HIS A 73 10.13 6.28 17.87
CA HIS A 73 9.60 6.70 19.17
C HIS A 73 10.03 5.77 20.31
N ALA A 74 9.76 4.48 20.17
CA ALA A 74 9.98 3.48 21.21
C ALA A 74 10.70 2.25 20.66
N THR A 75 11.43 1.53 21.54
CA THR A 75 12.04 0.26 21.17
C THR A 75 10.98 -0.72 20.70
N GLY A 76 11.20 -1.33 19.54
CA GLY A 76 10.24 -2.25 18.96
C GLY A 76 10.48 -2.52 17.49
N ILE A 77 9.50 -3.18 16.88
CA ILE A 77 9.52 -3.53 15.47
C ILE A 77 8.20 -3.07 14.86
N ALA A 78 8.30 -2.38 13.74
CA ALA A 78 7.17 -1.96 12.93
C ALA A 78 7.36 -2.38 11.49
N ARG A 79 6.24 -2.42 10.77
CA ARG A 79 6.18 -2.53 9.32
C ARG A 79 5.67 -1.21 8.78
N VAL A 80 6.42 -0.65 7.83
CA VAL A 80 6.05 0.56 7.12
C VAL A 80 5.65 0.18 5.71
N LEU A 81 4.37 0.34 5.40
CA LEU A 81 3.82 0.24 4.05
C LEU A 81 4.13 1.53 3.31
N LEU A 82 4.75 1.41 2.15
CA LEU A 82 5.09 2.51 1.24
C LEU A 82 4.31 2.32 -0.04
N TYR A 83 3.74 3.39 -0.58
CA TYR A 83 3.04 3.36 -1.86
C TYR A 83 3.54 4.48 -2.77
N ALA A 84 3.76 4.14 -4.03
CA ALA A 84 4.15 5.08 -5.07
C ALA A 84 3.75 4.54 -6.44
N GLU A 85 3.09 5.37 -7.26
CA GLU A 85 2.87 5.10 -8.69
C GLU A 85 2.22 3.72 -8.98
N GLY A 86 1.22 3.32 -8.19
CA GLY A 86 0.56 2.02 -8.40
C GLY A 86 1.30 0.81 -7.83
N ARG A 87 2.36 1.03 -7.05
CA ARG A 87 3.19 -0.02 -6.44
C ARG A 87 3.25 0.18 -4.93
N PHE A 88 3.38 -0.93 -4.21
CA PHE A 88 3.66 -0.89 -2.78
C PHE A 88 4.89 -1.71 -2.41
N ALA A 89 5.49 -1.34 -1.29
CA ALA A 89 6.55 -2.07 -0.62
C ALA A 89 6.28 -2.05 0.89
N VAL A 90 6.77 -3.05 1.63
CA VAL A 90 6.72 -3.08 3.08
C VAL A 90 8.11 -3.20 3.65
N TRP A 91 8.52 -2.22 4.43
CA TRP A 91 9.79 -2.21 5.14
C TRP A 91 9.61 -2.66 6.58
N ARG A 92 10.54 -3.45 7.09
CA ARG A 92 10.67 -3.70 8.53
C ARG A 92 11.58 -2.65 9.13
N VAL A 93 11.09 -1.94 10.13
CA VAL A 93 11.86 -0.96 10.89
C VAL A 93 12.02 -1.48 12.32
N MET A 94 13.27 -1.69 12.72
CA MET A 94 13.66 -2.09 14.08
C MET A 94 14.19 -0.86 14.80
N VAL A 95 13.61 -0.51 15.94
CA VAL A 95 14.01 0.65 16.74
C VAL A 95 14.67 0.16 18.01
N GLY A 96 15.92 0.58 18.25
CA GLY A 96 16.71 0.17 19.41
C GLY A 96 17.34 -1.23 19.29
N PRO A 97 17.92 -1.76 20.38
CA PRO A 97 18.51 -3.10 20.40
C PRO A 97 17.40 -4.15 20.34
N ILE A 98 17.18 -4.69 19.13
CA ILE A 98 16.25 -5.79 18.90
C ILE A 98 17.07 -7.06 18.75
N GLU A 99 16.84 -8.03 19.62
CA GLU A 99 17.40 -9.37 19.44
C GLU A 99 16.81 -10.01 18.18
N SER A 100 17.68 -10.62 17.38
CA SER A 100 17.26 -11.43 16.24
C SER A 100 16.30 -12.51 16.72
N GLN A 101 15.11 -12.55 16.13
CA GLN A 101 14.13 -13.59 16.44
C GLN A 101 14.70 -14.97 16.10
N ASP A 102 14.73 -15.89 17.07
CA ASP A 102 14.98 -17.31 16.78
C ASP A 102 13.79 -17.85 15.97
N SER A 103 14.10 -18.34 14.77
CA SER A 103 13.14 -18.85 13.80
C SER A 103 13.36 -20.34 13.48
N GLY A 104 14.24 -21.02 14.23
CA GLY A 104 14.62 -22.40 13.97
C GLY A 104 13.44 -23.38 14.03
N ALA A 105 12.51 -23.18 14.97
CA ALA A 105 11.31 -24.01 15.08
C ALA A 105 10.37 -23.84 13.87
N GLN A 106 10.19 -22.59 13.40
CA GLN A 106 9.37 -22.27 12.25
C GLN A 106 10.01 -22.78 10.95
N LEU A 107 11.34 -22.69 10.83
CA LEU A 107 12.07 -23.28 9.70
C LEU A 107 11.92 -24.80 9.68
N ALA A 108 12.06 -25.47 10.83
CA ALA A 108 11.87 -26.92 10.92
C ALA A 108 10.44 -27.34 10.54
N ALA A 109 9.42 -26.59 10.98
CA ALA A 109 8.04 -26.81 10.59
C ALA A 109 7.83 -26.60 9.08
N ALA A 110 8.43 -25.55 8.49
CA ALA A 110 8.37 -25.30 7.06
C ALA A 110 9.06 -26.41 6.26
N LYS A 111 10.25 -26.89 6.67
CA LYS A 111 10.95 -28.02 6.02
C LYS A 111 10.16 -29.32 6.09
N LYS A 112 9.43 -29.54 7.18
CA LYS A 112 8.55 -30.71 7.33
C LYS A 112 7.38 -30.65 6.36
N ALA A 113 6.79 -29.47 6.16
CA ALA A 113 5.65 -29.27 5.27
C ALA A 113 6.04 -29.14 3.79
N CYS A 114 7.25 -28.66 3.51
CA CYS A 114 7.77 -28.43 2.17
C CYS A 114 9.08 -29.23 1.98
N PRO A 115 9.03 -30.49 1.53
CA PRO A 115 10.21 -31.36 1.46
C PRO A 115 11.33 -30.85 0.54
N ASP A 116 11.02 -30.00 -0.43
CA ASP A 116 11.96 -29.40 -1.38
C ASP A 116 12.48 -28.03 -0.94
N LEU A 117 12.07 -27.54 0.23
CA LEU A 117 12.52 -26.28 0.80
C LEU A 117 14.03 -26.30 1.07
N LYS A 118 14.75 -25.44 0.37
CA LYS A 118 16.18 -25.17 0.59
C LYS A 118 16.32 -23.79 1.21
N ALA A 119 17.04 -23.71 2.32
CA ALA A 119 17.26 -22.47 3.05
C ALA A 119 18.74 -22.38 3.43
N THR A 120 19.37 -21.28 3.02
CA THR A 120 20.74 -20.91 3.37
C THR A 120 20.68 -19.71 4.31
N GLU A 121 21.41 -19.77 5.41
CA GLU A 121 21.52 -18.71 6.42
C GLU A 121 22.91 -18.04 6.37
N GLY A 122 23.08 -16.94 7.10
CA GLY A 122 24.34 -16.18 7.14
C GLY A 122 24.39 -15.03 6.13
N ALA A 123 25.57 -14.75 5.58
CA ALA A 123 25.80 -13.59 4.71
C ALA A 123 25.16 -13.74 3.31
N GLU A 124 25.09 -14.96 2.78
CA GLU A 124 24.48 -15.28 1.47
C GLU A 124 23.10 -15.93 1.67
N ARG A 125 22.25 -15.21 2.39
CA ARG A 125 20.92 -15.72 2.74
C ARG A 125 20.06 -15.92 1.49
N SER A 126 19.49 -17.12 1.35
CA SER A 126 18.59 -17.47 0.24
C SER A 126 17.63 -18.58 0.63
N LEU A 127 16.44 -18.58 0.04
CA LEU A 127 15.45 -19.63 0.22
C LEU A 127 14.73 -19.95 -1.08
N SER A 128 14.71 -21.22 -1.45
CA SER A 128 13.99 -21.72 -2.63
C SER A 128 13.06 -22.87 -2.30
N VAL A 129 11.86 -22.86 -2.89
CA VAL A 129 10.81 -23.86 -2.64
C VAL A 129 9.75 -23.88 -3.74
N THR A 130 9.20 -25.06 -4.01
CA THR A 130 8.01 -25.25 -4.84
C THR A 130 6.81 -25.59 -3.95
N VAL A 131 5.83 -24.69 -3.91
CA VAL A 131 4.62 -24.85 -3.12
C VAL A 131 3.63 -25.72 -3.87
N ASN A 132 3.64 -27.01 -3.56
CA ASN A 132 2.81 -28.03 -4.21
C ASN A 132 1.44 -28.21 -3.53
N ASP A 133 1.35 -27.97 -2.24
CA ASP A 133 0.14 -28.17 -1.45
C ASP A 133 -0.12 -27.06 -0.42
N THR A 134 -1.30 -27.11 0.18
CA THR A 134 -1.77 -26.09 1.13
C THR A 134 -1.03 -26.16 2.47
N ALA A 135 -0.59 -27.34 2.91
CA ALA A 135 0.16 -27.46 4.16
C ALA A 135 1.51 -26.75 4.03
N CYS A 136 2.21 -26.94 2.92
CA CYS A 136 3.43 -26.21 2.59
C CYS A 136 3.18 -24.70 2.52
N ARG A 137 2.14 -24.26 1.78
CA ARG A 137 1.79 -22.83 1.65
C ARG A 137 1.58 -22.16 3.01
N LEU A 138 0.80 -22.79 3.90
CA LEU A 138 0.47 -22.23 5.21
C LEU A 138 1.68 -22.25 6.17
N ALA A 139 2.53 -23.27 6.09
CA ALA A 139 3.77 -23.32 6.86
C ALA A 139 4.73 -22.21 6.43
N LEU A 140 4.91 -22.01 5.12
CA LEU A 140 5.72 -20.90 4.59
C LEU A 140 5.14 -19.54 4.96
N ARG A 141 3.81 -19.36 4.92
CA ARG A 141 3.18 -18.11 5.37
C ARG A 141 3.54 -17.77 6.80
N THR A 142 3.53 -18.77 7.68
CA THR A 142 3.94 -18.59 9.08
C THR A 142 5.42 -18.28 9.19
N TYR A 143 6.25 -18.97 8.42
CA TYR A 143 7.70 -18.76 8.44
C TYR A 143 8.12 -17.40 7.90
N PHE A 144 7.51 -16.93 6.81
CA PHE A 144 7.84 -15.64 6.20
C PHE A 144 7.41 -14.44 7.04
N LYS A 145 6.49 -14.62 7.99
CA LYS A 145 6.17 -13.60 9.00
C LYS A 145 7.29 -13.38 10.02
N THR A 146 8.27 -14.29 10.10
CA THR A 146 9.47 -14.10 10.93
C THR A 146 10.42 -13.10 10.28
N HIS A 147 11.46 -12.71 11.01
CA HIS A 147 12.46 -11.77 10.51
C HIS A 147 13.62 -12.40 9.72
N ALA A 148 13.55 -13.71 9.48
CA ALA A 148 14.64 -14.50 8.93
C ALA A 148 15.03 -14.07 7.51
N TYR A 149 14.05 -13.87 6.63
CA TYR A 149 14.28 -13.56 5.21
C TYR A 149 13.68 -12.22 4.79
N LEU A 150 14.28 -11.63 3.76
CA LEU A 150 13.70 -10.53 2.97
C LEU A 150 13.09 -11.07 1.68
N ALA A 151 12.15 -10.34 1.10
CA ALA A 151 11.53 -10.67 -0.18
C ALA A 151 12.61 -11.00 -1.22
N LYS A 152 13.64 -10.15 -1.33
CA LYS A 152 14.76 -10.26 -2.28
C LYS A 152 15.59 -11.56 -2.19
N GLU A 153 15.50 -12.28 -1.08
CA GLU A 153 16.24 -13.51 -0.80
C GLU A 153 15.43 -14.77 -1.16
N LEU A 154 14.18 -14.59 -1.61
CA LEU A 154 13.27 -15.68 -1.92
C LEU A 154 13.18 -16.01 -3.40
N GLU A 155 13.09 -17.30 -3.68
CA GLU A 155 12.71 -17.92 -4.94
C GLU A 155 11.57 -18.93 -4.68
N VAL A 156 10.32 -18.47 -4.77
CA VAL A 156 9.13 -19.30 -4.51
C VAL A 156 8.42 -19.59 -5.81
N THR A 157 8.25 -20.87 -6.12
CA THR A 157 7.44 -21.33 -7.25
C THR A 157 6.15 -21.95 -6.72
N PHE A 158 5.03 -21.75 -7.40
CA PHE A 158 3.74 -22.30 -6.99
C PHE A 158 3.19 -23.27 -8.03
N ALA A 159 2.62 -24.38 -7.56
CA ALA A 159 1.67 -25.14 -8.36
C ALA A 159 0.40 -24.29 -8.56
N VAL A 160 -0.23 -24.41 -9.74
CA VAL A 160 -1.43 -23.63 -10.11
C VAL A 160 -2.55 -23.70 -9.05
N PRO A 161 -2.90 -24.87 -8.47
CA PRO A 161 -3.91 -24.93 -7.41
C PRO A 161 -3.55 -24.10 -6.17
N GLN A 162 -2.26 -23.96 -5.85
CA GLN A 162 -1.82 -23.15 -4.71
C GLN A 162 -1.83 -21.65 -5.01
N LEU A 163 -1.63 -21.23 -6.27
CA LEU A 163 -1.91 -19.86 -6.69
C LEU A 163 -3.39 -19.53 -6.53
N GLN A 164 -4.30 -20.43 -6.95
CA GLN A 164 -5.73 -20.23 -6.80
C GLN A 164 -6.14 -20.16 -5.32
N ALA A 165 -5.64 -21.05 -4.47
CA ALA A 165 -5.89 -21.00 -3.03
C ALA A 165 -5.34 -19.71 -2.38
N GLN A 166 -4.21 -19.19 -2.87
CA GLN A 166 -3.70 -17.90 -2.41
C GLN A 166 -4.58 -16.73 -2.89
N LEU A 167 -5.11 -16.80 -4.12
CA LEU A 167 -6.05 -15.81 -4.63
C LEU A 167 -7.35 -15.77 -3.83
N GLU A 168 -7.86 -16.94 -3.43
CA GLU A 168 -9.04 -17.05 -2.55
C GLU A 168 -8.77 -16.37 -1.20
N ASP A 169 -7.60 -16.60 -0.60
CA ASP A 169 -7.20 -15.92 0.63
C ASP A 169 -7.19 -14.40 0.45
N PHE A 170 -6.60 -13.89 -0.65
CA PHE A 170 -6.60 -12.46 -0.95
C PHE A 170 -8.01 -11.92 -1.09
N THR A 171 -8.84 -12.58 -1.89
CA THR A 171 -10.23 -12.19 -2.15
C THR A 171 -11.02 -12.11 -0.85
N ALA A 172 -10.83 -13.07 0.07
CA ALA A 172 -11.48 -13.07 1.37
C ALA A 172 -11.05 -11.92 2.30
N GLY A 173 -9.90 -11.28 2.04
CA GLY A 173 -9.42 -10.11 2.76
C GLY A 173 -9.79 -8.77 2.13
N MET A 174 -10.28 -8.76 0.89
CA MET A 174 -10.51 -7.51 0.18
C MET A 174 -11.67 -6.70 0.79
N PRO A 175 -11.53 -5.38 0.92
CA PRO A 175 -12.64 -4.52 1.31
C PRO A 175 -13.73 -4.49 0.22
N PRO A 176 -14.96 -4.09 0.57
CA PRO A 176 -16.04 -3.93 -0.40
C PRO A 176 -15.63 -3.00 -1.55
N GLY A 177 -16.05 -3.33 -2.77
CA GLY A 177 -15.76 -2.52 -3.97
C GLY A 177 -14.42 -2.83 -4.63
N LEU A 178 -13.55 -3.63 -4.01
CA LEU A 178 -12.29 -4.08 -4.58
C LEU A 178 -12.30 -5.56 -4.94
N THR A 179 -11.52 -5.88 -5.97
CA THR A 179 -11.29 -7.25 -6.45
C THR A 179 -9.83 -7.44 -6.78
N VAL A 180 -9.38 -8.68 -6.67
CA VAL A 180 -8.01 -9.07 -6.97
C VAL A 180 -8.02 -10.28 -7.89
N ARG A 181 -7.10 -10.33 -8.84
CA ARG A 181 -6.92 -11.48 -9.75
C ARG A 181 -5.48 -11.63 -10.19
N TYR A 182 -5.10 -12.84 -10.58
CA TYR A 182 -3.83 -13.05 -11.27
C TYR A 182 -3.91 -12.58 -12.74
N SER A 183 -2.81 -12.02 -13.23
CA SER A 183 -2.58 -11.65 -14.62
C SER A 183 -1.12 -11.95 -14.96
N GLY A 184 -0.87 -13.08 -15.65
CA GLY A 184 0.48 -13.62 -15.79
C GLY A 184 1.07 -14.00 -14.44
N ALA A 185 2.27 -13.50 -14.13
CA ALA A 185 2.96 -13.74 -12.86
C ALA A 185 2.62 -12.71 -11.76
N GLY A 186 1.80 -11.70 -12.06
CA GLY A 186 1.43 -10.64 -11.12
C GLY A 186 -0.04 -10.71 -10.69
N LEU A 187 -0.37 -9.95 -9.66
CA LEU A 187 -1.72 -9.60 -9.27
C LEU A 187 -2.15 -8.27 -9.88
N VAL A 188 -3.44 -8.17 -10.15
CA VAL A 188 -4.10 -6.92 -10.48
C VAL A 188 -5.12 -6.65 -9.39
N LEU A 189 -4.99 -5.51 -8.71
CA LEU A 189 -6.01 -4.95 -7.82
C LEU A 189 -6.87 -3.98 -8.63
N SER A 190 -8.19 -4.08 -8.53
CA SER A 190 -9.11 -3.24 -9.31
C SER A 190 -10.41 -3.01 -8.56
N GLY A 191 -11.04 -1.86 -8.83
CA GLY A 191 -12.31 -1.49 -8.23
C GLY A 191 -12.33 -0.03 -7.81
N LYS A 192 -13.30 0.30 -6.96
CA LYS A 192 -13.50 1.64 -6.40
C LYS A 192 -13.54 1.58 -4.88
N THR A 193 -12.85 2.49 -4.23
CA THR A 193 -12.78 2.58 -2.76
C THR A 193 -12.38 3.98 -2.33
N ASP A 194 -12.56 4.29 -1.05
CA ASP A 194 -11.92 5.42 -0.40
C ASP A 194 -10.43 5.12 -0.05
N PRO A 195 -9.64 6.12 0.40
CA PRO A 195 -8.24 5.92 0.75
C PRO A 195 -8.01 4.90 1.88
N GLU A 196 -8.94 4.78 2.84
CA GLU A 196 -8.80 3.83 3.95
C GLU A 196 -8.95 2.38 3.45
N GLY A 197 -9.96 2.11 2.63
CA GLY A 197 -10.15 0.82 2.00
C GLY A 197 -8.98 0.45 1.09
N HIS A 198 -8.40 1.40 0.35
CA HIS A 198 -7.18 1.16 -0.44
C HIS A 198 -6.01 0.71 0.45
N ARG A 199 -5.71 1.45 1.52
CA ARG A 199 -4.64 1.10 2.46
C ARG A 199 -4.87 -0.27 3.10
N LYS A 200 -6.10 -0.54 3.53
CA LYS A 200 -6.49 -1.84 4.08
C LYS A 200 -6.27 -2.97 3.08
N ALA A 201 -6.63 -2.77 1.81
CA ALA A 201 -6.44 -3.78 0.78
C ALA A 201 -4.96 -4.14 0.59
N LEU A 202 -4.08 -3.15 0.54
CA LEU A 202 -2.63 -3.38 0.41
C LEU A 202 -2.06 -4.13 1.62
N TRP A 203 -2.49 -3.79 2.83
CA TRP A 203 -2.12 -4.55 4.03
C TRP A 203 -2.62 -6.00 3.99
N GLU A 204 -3.85 -6.25 3.51
CA GLU A 204 -4.39 -7.60 3.38
C GLU A 204 -3.66 -8.42 2.31
N LEU A 205 -3.32 -7.80 1.16
CA LEU A 205 -2.47 -8.41 0.13
C LEU A 205 -1.12 -8.80 0.71
N PHE A 206 -0.47 -7.87 1.43
CA PHE A 206 0.77 -8.18 2.12
C PHE A 206 0.57 -9.31 3.12
N ASN A 207 -0.33 -9.19 4.09
CA ASN A 207 -0.49 -10.12 5.22
C ASN A 207 -0.84 -11.56 4.84
N ARG A 208 -1.41 -11.76 3.65
CA ARG A 208 -1.89 -13.06 3.18
C ARG A 208 -0.98 -13.72 2.16
N SER A 209 -0.01 -12.99 1.61
CA SER A 209 0.87 -13.52 0.58
C SER A 209 1.85 -14.54 1.13
N VAL A 210 2.31 -15.41 0.24
CA VAL A 210 3.47 -16.26 0.43
C VAL A 210 4.43 -15.95 -0.71
N GLY A 211 5.58 -15.38 -0.37
CA GLY A 211 6.55 -14.93 -1.36
C GLY A 211 6.17 -13.60 -2.02
N ARG A 212 6.96 -13.24 -3.03
CA ARG A 212 6.82 -11.99 -3.78
C ARG A 212 5.59 -12.04 -4.65
N VAL A 213 4.84 -10.94 -4.67
CA VAL A 213 3.69 -10.82 -5.55
C VAL A 213 3.71 -9.46 -6.26
N PRO A 214 4.15 -9.41 -7.54
CA PRO A 214 4.08 -8.20 -8.34
C PRO A 214 2.63 -7.70 -8.38
N LEU A 215 2.40 -6.44 -8.02
CA LEU A 215 1.08 -5.82 -8.04
C LEU A 215 1.02 -4.79 -9.17
N GLU A 216 -0.04 -4.87 -9.94
CA GLU A 216 -0.54 -3.80 -10.79
C GLU A 216 -1.80 -3.22 -10.15
N ASP A 217 -1.70 -2.02 -9.59
CA ASP A 217 -2.83 -1.35 -8.98
C ASP A 217 -3.62 -0.53 -10.01
N ARG A 218 -4.88 -0.90 -10.23
CA ARG A 218 -5.84 -0.21 -11.11
C ARG A 218 -7.04 0.31 -10.32
N THR A 219 -6.86 0.57 -9.03
CA THR A 219 -7.93 1.04 -8.15
C THR A 219 -8.23 2.51 -8.42
N GLU A 220 -9.50 2.84 -8.56
CA GLU A 220 -9.99 4.22 -8.53
C GLU A 220 -10.23 4.61 -7.06
N VAL A 221 -9.35 5.45 -6.51
CA VAL A 221 -9.46 5.95 -5.13
C VAL A 221 -10.22 7.27 -5.15
N GLU A 222 -11.39 7.29 -4.51
CA GLU A 222 -12.20 8.51 -4.39
C GLU A 222 -11.48 9.54 -3.51
N ALA A 223 -11.43 10.79 -3.97
CA ALA A 223 -10.87 11.87 -3.17
C ALA A 223 -11.74 12.08 -1.91
N PRO A 224 -11.14 12.37 -0.74
CA PRO A 224 -11.90 12.75 0.44
C PRO A 224 -12.88 13.88 0.09
N PRO A 225 -14.12 13.87 0.60
CA PRO A 225 -15.04 14.97 0.36
C PRO A 225 -14.36 16.26 0.80
N LYS A 226 -14.30 17.25 -0.11
CA LYS A 226 -13.76 18.57 0.23
C LYS A 226 -14.52 19.07 1.45
N GLN A 227 -13.80 19.35 2.54
CA GLN A 227 -14.39 20.05 3.67
C GLN A 227 -14.96 21.34 3.11
N VAL A 228 -16.28 21.50 3.20
CA VAL A 228 -16.92 22.75 2.83
C VAL A 228 -16.49 23.75 3.89
N ASP A 229 -15.76 24.78 3.48
CA ASP A 229 -15.41 25.88 4.36
C ASP A 229 -16.71 26.37 5.02
N PRO A 230 -16.81 26.46 6.36
CA PRO A 230 -18.00 26.97 7.02
C PRO A 230 -18.36 28.38 6.53
N ALA A 231 -17.37 29.16 6.09
CA ALA A 231 -17.56 30.46 5.45
C ALA A 231 -18.22 30.39 4.06
N ALA A 232 -18.01 29.31 3.30
CA ALA A 232 -18.69 29.07 2.03
C ALA A 232 -20.12 28.54 2.24
N GLN A 233 -20.37 27.84 3.35
CA GLN A 233 -21.71 27.41 3.75
C GLN A 233 -22.57 28.61 4.22
N GLU A 234 -22.02 29.52 5.04
CA GLU A 234 -22.70 30.75 5.44
C GLU A 234 -23.01 31.68 4.26
N ALA A 235 -22.13 31.75 3.26
CA ALA A 235 -22.37 32.53 2.05
C ALA A 235 -23.51 31.96 1.18
N LEU A 236 -23.74 30.64 1.23
CA LEU A 236 -24.86 30.00 0.53
C LEU A 236 -26.18 30.19 1.31
N ASP A 237 -26.17 30.06 2.64
CA ASP A 237 -27.35 30.25 3.48
C ASP A 237 -27.81 31.74 3.55
N ALA A 238 -26.88 32.69 3.45
CA ALA A 238 -27.20 34.12 3.37
C ALA A 238 -27.98 34.48 2.08
N THR A 239 -27.73 33.79 0.96
CA THR A 239 -28.43 34.08 -0.30
C THR A 239 -29.87 33.55 -0.36
N VAL A 240 -30.30 32.72 0.60
CA VAL A 240 -31.67 32.18 0.68
C VAL A 240 -32.57 33.03 1.60
N SER A 241 -32.01 33.86 2.48
CA SER A 241 -32.78 34.66 3.46
C SER A 241 -33.25 36.04 3.00
N ASP A 242 -32.84 36.52 1.81
CA ASP A 242 -33.25 37.85 1.30
C ASP A 242 -34.49 37.82 0.37
N VAL A 243 -35.49 37.00 0.70
CA VAL A 243 -36.85 37.22 0.18
C VAL A 243 -37.65 37.97 1.24
N VAL A 244 -37.63 39.30 1.13
CA VAL A 244 -38.47 40.22 1.90
C VAL A 244 -39.95 39.79 1.74
N PRO A 245 -40.73 39.64 2.83
CA PRO A 245 -42.16 39.48 2.73
C PRO A 245 -42.77 40.84 2.34
N ASP A 246 -43.16 40.98 1.08
CA ASP A 246 -43.92 42.12 0.59
C ASP A 246 -45.33 42.09 1.21
N ALA A 247 -45.52 42.88 2.26
CA ALA A 247 -46.82 43.15 2.85
C ALA A 247 -47.32 44.50 2.32
N GLY A 248 -48.29 44.46 1.40
CA GLY A 248 -48.92 45.69 0.91
C GLY A 248 -50.01 45.47 -0.12
N VAL A 249 -51.14 44.86 0.27
CA VAL A 249 -52.40 45.00 -0.48
C VAL A 249 -53.01 46.37 -0.15
N PRO A 250 -53.45 47.13 -1.17
CA PRO A 250 -54.85 47.51 -1.17
C PRO A 250 -55.55 47.18 -2.48
N ASP A 251 -56.79 46.74 -2.30
CA ASP A 251 -57.78 46.32 -3.29
C ASP A 251 -58.34 47.51 -4.09
N ALA A 252 -58.64 47.27 -5.38
CA ALA A 252 -59.79 47.79 -6.16
C ALA A 252 -59.46 47.93 -7.66
N GLY A 253 -60.15 47.17 -8.52
CA GLY A 253 -60.36 47.63 -9.92
C GLY A 253 -60.53 46.59 -11.02
N ALA A 254 -61.64 45.84 -10.99
CA ALA A 254 -62.43 45.35 -12.14
C ALA A 254 -61.81 44.42 -13.23
N PRO A 255 -62.63 43.52 -13.83
CA PRO A 255 -62.13 42.38 -14.62
C PRO A 255 -62.09 42.70 -16.12
N VAL A 256 -60.96 42.41 -16.79
CA VAL A 256 -60.91 42.39 -18.26
C VAL A 256 -60.75 40.97 -18.79
N LYS A 257 -61.76 40.62 -19.59
CA LYS A 257 -62.07 39.36 -20.25
C LYS A 257 -60.90 38.69 -20.97
N ARG A 258 -60.84 37.36 -20.79
CA ARG A 258 -60.17 36.38 -21.65
C ARG A 258 -60.47 36.64 -23.13
N LYS A 259 -59.44 36.56 -23.98
CA LYS A 259 -59.57 36.19 -25.39
C LYS A 259 -58.62 35.03 -25.69
N ALA A 260 -59.21 33.84 -25.76
CA ALA A 260 -58.61 32.67 -26.40
C ALA A 260 -58.96 32.70 -27.90
N GLY A 261 -58.03 32.23 -28.72
CA GLY A 261 -58.23 31.94 -30.13
C GLY A 261 -57.26 32.74 -31.03
N ALA A 262 -56.61 32.17 -32.03
CA ALA A 262 -56.67 30.81 -32.54
C ALA A 262 -55.47 30.57 -33.47
N LYS A 263 -55.15 29.28 -33.61
CA LYS A 263 -54.58 28.61 -34.79
C LYS A 263 -54.69 29.40 -36.10
N LYS A 264 -53.61 29.38 -36.89
CA LYS A 264 -53.70 29.35 -38.36
C LYS A 264 -53.11 28.04 -38.88
N PRO A 265 -53.90 27.23 -39.61
CA PRO A 265 -53.41 26.23 -40.53
C PRO A 265 -53.46 26.75 -41.98
N ARG A 266 -52.46 26.42 -42.78
CA ARG A 266 -52.58 25.72 -44.07
C ARG A 266 -51.20 25.55 -44.69
#